data_AF-A0A2G8LQB2-F1
#
_entry.id   AF-A0A2G8LQB2-F1
#
_cell.length_a   1.000
_cell.length_b   1.000
_cell.length_c   1.000
_cell.angle_alpha   90.00
_cell.angle_beta   90.00
_cell.angle_gamma   90.00
#
_symmetry.space_group_name_H-M   'P 1'
#
loop_
_entity.id
_entity.type
_entity.pdbx_description
1 polymer ?
#
loop_
_entity_poly.entity_id
_entity_poly.type
_entity_poly.pdbx_seq_one_letter_code
_entity_poly.pdbx_strand_id
1 'polypeptide(L)'
;MWLFFRASRYSNPPPLPHSPIKLGSYAYIGDATDNNPDLIFLQIPISKLDLRWSFSTVDKGDIVLQSGLCLPTLSTLEKLSVNANRAELIEEDVIGLLNYGVQSKRFKELWFYTCKLPASISPKMIPETAKSRNIKVLWPEETCLLNIQSGKWKQVGDKMVNAEDIQTITQLCSNTVVINNESSQQSQKSTIELLKKASRHDVDEDDITLYSGLSLPIITSIEMMDIQTEEGREMNKHEVNGILNYLQHSQRFKNWLNV
;
A
#
# COMPACT_ATOMS: atom_id res chain seq x y z
N MET A 1 -1.68 -16.64 -0.20
CA MET A 1 -2.84 -16.26 0.66
C MET A 1 -2.67 -14.80 0.97
N TRP A 2 -3.69 -13.97 0.75
CA TRP A 2 -3.51 -12.52 0.77
C TRP A 2 -4.66 -11.87 1.56
N LEU A 3 -4.32 -10.90 2.40
CA LEU A 3 -5.29 -10.01 3.05
C LEU A 3 -4.93 -8.57 2.69
N PHE A 4 -5.88 -7.80 2.13
CA PHE A 4 -5.69 -6.37 1.88
C PHE A 4 -6.67 -5.57 2.75
N PHE A 5 -6.16 -4.62 3.54
CA PHE A 5 -7.00 -3.59 4.18
C PHE A 5 -7.02 -2.30 3.34
N ARG A 6 -8.08 -1.50 3.37
CA ARG A 6 -8.05 -0.14 2.78
C ARG A 6 -8.84 0.81 3.67
N ALA A 7 -8.17 1.76 4.30
CA ALA A 7 -8.85 2.94 4.83
C ALA A 7 -8.94 4.00 3.72
N SER A 8 -10.14 4.46 3.41
CA SER A 8 -10.35 5.64 2.57
C SER A 8 -11.41 6.52 3.20
N ARG A 9 -10.96 7.74 3.57
CA ARG A 9 -11.86 8.85 3.81
C ARG A 9 -12.57 9.20 2.50
N TYR A 10 -13.78 8.68 2.33
CA TYR A 10 -14.76 9.30 1.45
C TYR A 10 -15.52 10.34 2.27
N SER A 11 -15.34 11.61 1.92
CA SER A 11 -16.25 12.68 2.31
C SER A 11 -17.60 12.43 1.64
N ASN A 12 -18.69 12.48 2.41
CA ASN A 12 -20.06 12.37 1.89
C ASN A 12 -20.31 13.44 0.81
N PRO A 13 -20.90 13.11 -0.34
CA PRO A 13 -21.44 14.11 -1.25
C PRO A 13 -22.80 14.62 -0.72
N PRO A 14 -23.16 15.90 -0.96
CA PRO A 14 -24.47 16.43 -0.62
C PRO A 14 -25.57 15.88 -1.56
N PRO A 15 -26.86 15.94 -1.17
CA PRO A 15 -27.94 15.33 -1.93
C PRO A 15 -28.21 16.07 -3.25
N LEU A 16 -28.46 15.30 -4.31
CA LEU A 16 -28.84 15.80 -5.64
C LEU A 16 -30.27 16.36 -5.64
N PRO A 17 -30.54 17.41 -6.45
CA PRO A 17 -31.83 17.61 -7.07
C PRO A 17 -31.81 17.22 -8.55
N HIS A 18 -32.87 16.51 -8.93
CA HIS A 18 -33.40 16.10 -10.24
C HIS A 18 -32.89 16.77 -11.53
N SER A 19 -32.36 15.92 -12.43
CA SER A 19 -32.52 15.86 -13.91
C SER A 19 -32.00 17.02 -14.81
N PRO A 20 -31.74 16.82 -16.13
CA PRO A 20 -31.74 15.59 -16.94
C PRO A 20 -30.42 15.29 -17.67
N ILE A 21 -30.33 14.05 -18.16
CA ILE A 21 -29.30 13.49 -19.04
C ILE A 21 -29.05 14.41 -20.26
N LYS A 22 -27.78 14.72 -20.54
CA LYS A 22 -27.31 15.13 -21.87
C LYS A 22 -26.21 14.18 -22.35
N LEU A 23 -26.55 13.42 -23.39
CA LEU A 23 -25.61 12.74 -24.28
C LEU A 23 -24.78 13.77 -25.06
N GLY A 24 -23.49 13.45 -25.24
CA GLY A 24 -22.71 13.82 -26.42
C GLY A 24 -21.57 14.79 -26.20
N SER A 25 -20.33 14.32 -26.39
CA SER A 25 -19.33 15.05 -27.18
C SER A 25 -18.15 14.13 -27.56
N TYR A 26 -17.82 14.18 -28.84
CA TYR A 26 -16.90 13.34 -29.61
C TYR A 26 -15.43 13.55 -29.18
N ALA A 27 -14.63 12.47 -29.21
CA ALA A 27 -13.17 12.59 -29.20
C ALA A 27 -12.68 12.91 -30.63
N TYR A 28 -12.08 14.09 -30.82
CA TYR A 28 -11.37 14.43 -32.04
C TYR A 28 -9.99 13.74 -32.02
N ILE A 29 -9.68 13.01 -33.09
CA ILE A 29 -8.30 12.66 -33.45
C ILE A 29 -7.87 13.71 -34.46
N GLY A 30 -7.16 14.74 -33.99
CA GLY A 30 -6.57 15.78 -34.82
C GLY A 30 -5.15 15.41 -35.21
N ASP A 31 -4.87 15.44 -36.51
CA ASP A 31 -3.58 15.16 -37.11
C ASP A 31 -2.53 16.21 -36.73
N ALA A 32 -1.27 15.78 -36.70
CA ALA A 32 -0.15 16.52 -36.12
C ALA A 32 0.32 17.69 -37.01
N THR A 33 -0.35 18.83 -37.01
CA THR A 33 0.25 20.14 -37.32
C THR A 33 -0.67 21.27 -36.84
N ASP A 34 -0.59 21.67 -35.56
CA ASP A 34 -0.93 23.04 -35.18
C ASP A 34 -0.35 23.39 -33.81
N ASN A 35 0.57 24.36 -33.82
CA ASN A 35 1.16 24.98 -32.64
C ASN A 35 0.11 25.89 -31.98
N ASN A 36 -0.77 25.32 -31.15
CA ASN A 36 -1.63 26.06 -30.25
C ASN A 36 -1.19 25.82 -28.79
N PRO A 37 -0.65 26.83 -28.08
CA PRO A 37 -0.18 26.67 -26.70
C PRO A 37 -1.31 26.56 -25.66
N ASP A 38 -2.58 26.71 -26.04
CA ASP A 38 -3.71 26.76 -25.10
C ASP A 38 -4.55 25.47 -25.02
N LEU A 39 -4.09 24.37 -25.63
CA LEU A 39 -4.64 23.04 -25.35
C LEU A 39 -4.08 22.53 -24.03
N ILE A 40 -4.70 22.98 -22.92
CA ILE A 40 -4.55 22.35 -21.61
C ILE A 40 -5.11 20.93 -21.74
N PHE A 41 -4.26 19.97 -22.12
CA PHE A 41 -4.55 18.57 -21.91
C PHE A 41 -4.87 18.43 -20.42
N LEU A 42 -6.10 18.02 -20.10
CA LEU A 42 -6.51 17.69 -18.74
C LEU A 42 -5.64 16.52 -18.28
N GLN A 43 -4.48 16.83 -17.71
CA GLN A 43 -3.56 15.83 -17.20
C GLN A 43 -4.21 15.25 -15.94
N ILE A 44 -4.86 14.10 -16.09
CA ILE A 44 -5.52 13.40 -14.98
C ILE A 44 -4.45 13.09 -13.94
N PRO A 45 -4.56 13.63 -12.71
CA PRO A 45 -3.51 13.45 -11.71
C PRO A 45 -3.52 12.03 -11.17
N ILE A 46 -2.48 11.26 -11.48
CA ILE A 46 -2.21 9.96 -10.86
C ILE A 46 -1.40 10.23 -9.59
N SER A 47 -2.07 10.15 -8.43
CA SER A 47 -1.46 10.42 -7.11
C SER A 47 -0.95 9.16 -6.41
N LYS A 48 -1.48 7.98 -6.77
CA LYS A 48 -1.11 6.69 -6.18
C LYS A 48 -0.93 5.66 -7.29
N LEU A 49 0.18 4.93 -7.25
CA LEU A 49 0.43 3.81 -8.13
C LEU A 49 0.75 2.57 -7.29
N ASP A 50 0.17 1.44 -7.66
CA ASP A 50 0.39 0.15 -7.00
C ASP A 50 0.84 -0.88 -8.03
N LEU A 51 2.05 -1.42 -7.82
CA LEU A 51 2.68 -2.41 -8.68
C LEU A 51 2.49 -3.78 -8.04
N ARG A 52 1.40 -4.46 -8.41
CA ARG A 52 1.09 -5.81 -7.92
C ARG A 52 1.66 -6.86 -8.85
N TRP A 53 2.72 -7.51 -8.39
CA TRP A 53 3.47 -8.55 -9.10
C TRP A 53 3.97 -8.14 -10.49
N SER A 54 4.03 -6.83 -10.74
CA SER A 54 4.34 -6.26 -12.04
C SER A 54 5.73 -5.65 -12.12
N PHE A 55 6.38 -5.36 -10.99
CA PHE A 55 7.73 -4.81 -10.96
C PHE A 55 8.76 -5.83 -11.44
N SER A 56 9.62 -5.43 -12.38
CA SER A 56 10.77 -6.25 -12.82
C SER A 56 12.11 -5.66 -12.37
N THR A 57 12.39 -4.41 -12.76
CA THR A 57 13.63 -3.69 -12.44
C THR A 57 13.44 -2.18 -12.70
N VAL A 58 14.50 -1.40 -12.53
CA VAL A 58 14.56 0.01 -12.93
C VAL A 58 15.71 0.19 -13.91
N ASP A 59 15.42 0.73 -15.10
CA ASP A 59 16.42 1.05 -16.13
C ASP A 59 16.38 2.54 -16.46
N LYS A 60 17.55 3.19 -16.43
CA LYS A 60 17.72 4.64 -16.73
C LYS A 60 16.74 5.58 -16.00
N GLY A 61 16.27 5.16 -14.82
CA GLY A 61 15.34 5.93 -13.99
C GLY A 61 13.87 5.61 -14.21
N ASP A 62 13.53 4.76 -15.18
CA ASP A 62 12.17 4.29 -15.43
C ASP A 62 11.95 2.90 -14.85
N ILE A 63 10.74 2.67 -14.33
CA ILE A 63 10.35 1.34 -13.86
C ILE A 63 10.04 0.46 -15.07
N VAL A 64 10.71 -0.68 -15.16
CA VAL A 64 10.42 -1.71 -16.15
C VAL A 64 9.53 -2.77 -15.52
N LEU A 65 8.41 -3.07 -16.17
CA LEU A 65 7.45 -4.07 -15.75
C LEU A 65 7.90 -5.48 -16.17
N GLN A 66 7.30 -6.51 -15.56
CA GLN A 66 7.51 -7.92 -15.93
C GLN A 66 7.15 -8.21 -17.40
N SER A 67 6.25 -7.40 -17.99
CA SER A 67 5.92 -7.45 -19.42
C SER A 67 7.02 -6.87 -20.33
N GLY A 68 8.08 -6.26 -19.77
CA GLY A 68 9.10 -5.52 -20.51
C GLY A 68 8.71 -4.08 -20.85
N LEU A 69 7.49 -3.65 -20.52
CA LEU A 69 7.05 -2.26 -20.73
C LEU A 69 7.63 -1.32 -19.68
N CYS A 70 8.05 -0.13 -20.10
CA CYS A 70 8.48 0.93 -19.19
C CYS A 70 7.27 1.76 -18.74
N LEU A 71 7.21 2.08 -17.45
CA LEU A 71 6.25 3.04 -16.93
C LEU A 71 6.72 4.46 -17.24
N PRO A 72 5.86 5.31 -17.82
CA PRO A 72 6.20 6.71 -18.03
C PRO A 72 6.38 7.44 -16.69
N THR A 73 7.14 8.53 -16.68
CA THR A 73 7.25 9.40 -15.50
C THR A 73 5.88 9.97 -15.10
N LEU A 74 5.49 9.75 -13.84
CA LEU A 74 4.24 10.26 -13.29
C LEU A 74 4.49 11.54 -12.47
N SER A 75 4.35 12.71 -13.09
CA SER A 75 4.66 14.02 -12.47
C SER A 75 3.81 14.37 -11.25
N THR A 76 2.65 13.74 -11.09
CA THR A 76 1.71 13.97 -9.98
C THR A 76 1.76 12.91 -8.88
N LEU A 77 2.64 11.92 -9.00
CA LEU A 77 2.69 10.77 -8.09
C LEU A 77 3.04 11.21 -6.67
N GLU A 78 2.23 10.82 -5.69
CA GLU A 78 2.48 11.06 -4.27
C GLU A 78 2.93 9.80 -3.55
N LYS A 79 2.37 8.65 -3.94
CA LYS A 79 2.65 7.36 -3.31
C LYS A 79 2.90 6.28 -4.36
N LEU A 80 3.97 5.50 -4.17
CA LEU A 80 4.25 4.29 -4.91
C LEU A 80 4.20 3.09 -3.96
N SER A 81 3.48 2.05 -4.36
CA SER A 81 3.43 0.76 -3.68
C SER A 81 3.96 -0.33 -4.59
N VAL A 82 4.79 -1.21 -4.03
CA VAL A 82 5.41 -2.32 -4.75
C VAL A 82 5.13 -3.60 -3.98
N ASN A 83 4.47 -4.52 -4.65
CA ASN A 83 4.35 -5.92 -4.28
C ASN A 83 5.12 -6.71 -5.35
N ALA A 84 6.35 -7.11 -5.03
CA ALA A 84 7.23 -7.75 -6.00
C ALA A 84 7.11 -9.27 -5.93
N ASN A 85 7.08 -9.93 -7.09
CA ASN A 85 7.09 -11.40 -7.20
C ASN A 85 8.52 -11.99 -7.14
N ARG A 86 9.44 -11.30 -6.45
CA ARG A 86 10.84 -11.73 -6.30
C ARG A 86 11.09 -12.11 -4.85
N ALA A 87 11.90 -13.14 -4.64
CA ALA A 87 12.26 -13.63 -3.31
C ALA A 87 12.86 -12.52 -2.42
N GLU A 88 13.65 -11.62 -3.02
CA GLU A 88 14.29 -10.49 -2.35
C GLU A 88 14.56 -9.37 -3.37
N LEU A 89 14.29 -8.13 -2.96
CA LEU A 89 14.72 -6.93 -3.66
C LEU A 89 16.13 -6.57 -3.21
N ILE A 90 16.97 -6.13 -4.14
CA ILE A 90 18.32 -5.66 -3.83
C ILE A 90 18.31 -4.15 -3.55
N GLU A 91 19.44 -3.64 -3.07
CA GLU A 91 19.60 -2.21 -2.77
C GLU A 91 19.30 -1.34 -4.01
N GLU A 92 19.81 -1.74 -5.17
CA GLU A 92 19.61 -1.07 -6.44
C GLU A 92 18.13 -0.95 -6.82
N ASP A 93 17.30 -1.96 -6.50
CA ASP A 93 15.85 -1.90 -6.76
C ASP A 93 15.19 -0.82 -5.90
N VAL A 94 15.50 -0.79 -4.59
CA VAL A 94 14.95 0.20 -3.66
C VAL A 94 15.37 1.62 -4.07
N ILE A 95 16.64 1.78 -4.44
CA ILE A 95 17.18 3.07 -4.90
C ILE A 95 16.58 3.48 -6.25
N GLY A 96 16.42 2.54 -7.18
CA GLY A 96 15.78 2.79 -8.47
C GLY A 96 14.33 3.27 -8.29
N LEU A 97 13.56 2.60 -7.44
CA LEU A 97 12.18 2.97 -7.12
C LEU A 97 12.09 4.35 -6.44
N LEU A 98 13.02 4.66 -5.54
CA LEU A 98 13.15 5.99 -4.96
C LEU A 98 13.44 7.05 -6.03
N ASN A 99 14.41 6.79 -6.90
CA ASN A 99 14.77 7.68 -8.01
C ASN A 99 13.58 7.95 -8.93
N TYR A 100 12.83 6.90 -9.30
CA TYR A 100 11.60 7.05 -10.07
C TYR A 100 10.58 7.95 -9.34
N GLY A 101 10.30 7.66 -8.07
CA GLY A 101 9.33 8.41 -7.28
C GLY A 101 9.69 9.90 -7.15
N VAL A 102 10.95 10.23 -6.86
CA VAL A 102 11.35 11.63 -6.63
C VAL A 102 11.33 12.51 -7.88
N GLN A 103 11.22 11.94 -9.08
CA GLN A 103 10.93 12.70 -10.30
C GLN A 103 9.63 13.51 -10.15
N SER A 104 8.67 13.01 -9.37
CA SER A 104 7.52 13.79 -8.93
C SER A 104 7.88 14.69 -7.75
N LYS A 105 7.64 15.99 -7.92
CA LYS A 105 7.71 16.99 -6.83
C LYS A 105 6.68 16.77 -5.73
N ARG A 106 5.66 15.93 -5.96
CA ARG A 106 4.60 15.61 -5.00
C ARG A 106 4.83 14.29 -4.26
N PHE A 107 5.84 13.52 -4.65
CA PHE A 107 6.17 12.25 -4.02
C PHE A 107 6.45 12.39 -2.53
N LYS A 108 5.90 11.47 -1.74
CA LYS A 108 5.95 11.49 -0.28
C LYS A 108 6.27 10.10 0.28
N GLU A 109 5.78 9.05 -0.36
CA GLU A 109 5.79 7.72 0.25
C GLU A 109 6.11 6.59 -0.76
N LEU A 110 7.03 5.72 -0.36
CA LEU A 110 7.32 4.44 -1.01
C LEU A 110 6.96 3.31 -0.05
N TRP A 111 6.17 2.34 -0.50
CA TRP A 111 5.69 1.23 0.31
C TRP A 111 6.07 -0.10 -0.33
N PHE A 112 6.60 -0.99 0.49
CA PHE A 112 6.97 -2.35 0.10
C PHE A 112 6.06 -3.35 0.79
N TYR A 113 5.39 -4.17 -0.02
CA TYR A 113 4.51 -5.25 0.42
C TYR A 113 5.04 -6.57 -0.11
N THR A 114 4.94 -7.61 0.71
CA THR A 114 5.17 -9.02 0.39
C THR A 114 6.46 -9.27 -0.39
N CYS A 115 7.52 -8.56 0.01
CA CYS A 115 8.86 -8.70 -0.53
C CYS A 115 9.89 -8.59 0.58
N LYS A 116 11.01 -9.31 0.45
CA LYS A 116 12.17 -9.11 1.32
C LYS A 116 12.97 -7.91 0.83
N LEU A 117 13.41 -7.09 1.77
CA LEU A 117 14.23 -5.92 1.52
C LEU A 117 15.65 -6.17 2.06
N PRO A 118 16.66 -5.49 1.51
CA PRO A 118 18.02 -5.62 2.02
C PRO A 118 18.09 -5.13 3.47
N ALA A 119 18.96 -5.76 4.27
CA ALA A 119 19.11 -5.45 5.70
C ALA A 119 19.50 -3.98 5.99
N SER A 120 20.14 -3.31 5.04
CA SER A 120 20.41 -1.88 5.06
C SER A 120 20.60 -1.37 3.63
N ILE A 121 20.45 -0.06 3.47
CA ILE A 121 20.76 0.68 2.26
C ILE A 121 21.99 1.55 2.55
N SER A 122 22.94 1.63 1.63
CA SER A 122 24.05 2.57 1.67
C SER A 122 23.51 4.01 1.64
N PRO A 123 23.79 4.83 2.66
CA PRO A 123 23.36 6.24 2.69
C PRO A 123 23.82 7.04 1.47
N LYS A 124 24.91 6.63 0.84
CA LYS A 124 25.48 7.30 -0.34
C LYS A 124 24.66 7.05 -1.61
N MET A 125 23.93 5.95 -1.68
CA MET A 125 23.09 5.61 -2.84
C MET A 125 21.68 6.22 -2.74
N ILE A 126 21.27 6.60 -1.53
CA ILE A 126 19.97 7.27 -1.31
C ILE A 126 19.98 8.66 -1.96
N PRO A 127 19.00 8.99 -2.83
CA PRO A 127 18.95 10.27 -3.52
C PRO A 127 18.85 11.45 -2.54
N GLU A 128 19.65 12.50 -2.76
CA GLU A 128 19.63 13.71 -1.92
C GLU A 128 18.27 14.41 -1.94
N THR A 129 17.53 14.34 -3.05
CA THR A 129 16.15 14.81 -3.13
C THR A 129 15.22 14.05 -2.19
N ALA A 130 15.45 12.74 -2.02
CA ALA A 130 14.66 11.92 -1.11
C ALA A 130 14.96 12.27 0.36
N LYS A 131 16.24 12.48 0.69
CA LYS A 131 16.69 12.92 2.02
C LYS A 131 16.15 14.30 2.39
N SER A 132 16.33 15.29 1.53
CA SER A 132 15.93 16.69 1.78
C SER A 132 14.41 16.84 1.93
N ARG A 133 13.63 16.04 1.19
CA ARG A 133 12.16 16.02 1.30
C ARG A 133 11.64 15.06 2.37
N ASN A 134 12.53 14.35 3.07
CA ASN A 134 12.21 13.36 4.09
C ASN A 134 11.15 12.35 3.61
N ILE A 135 11.39 11.77 2.42
CA ILE A 135 10.49 10.77 1.83
C ILE A 135 10.38 9.57 2.77
N LYS A 136 9.15 9.12 3.03
CA LYS A 136 8.90 7.97 3.89
C LYS A 136 9.02 6.68 3.08
N VAL A 137 9.83 5.74 3.54
CA VAL A 137 9.93 4.41 2.94
C VAL A 137 9.52 3.38 3.99
N LEU A 138 8.38 2.72 3.75
CA LEU A 138 7.73 1.86 4.73
C LEU A 138 7.77 0.39 4.30
N TRP A 139 8.00 -0.48 5.28
CA TRP A 139 7.97 -1.93 5.15
C TRP A 139 7.03 -2.50 6.23
N PRO A 140 5.71 -2.57 5.96
CA PRO A 140 4.71 -2.85 6.99
C PRO A 140 4.81 -4.25 7.61
N GLU A 141 5.19 -5.26 6.82
CA GLU A 141 5.28 -6.65 7.30
C GLU A 141 6.34 -6.84 8.39
N GLU A 142 7.42 -6.06 8.34
CA GLU A 142 8.44 -6.04 9.38
C GLU A 142 8.26 -4.85 10.33
N THR A 143 7.12 -4.15 10.24
CA THR A 143 6.80 -2.95 11.04
C THR A 143 7.93 -1.92 11.05
N CYS A 144 8.62 -1.79 9.90
CA CYS A 144 9.85 -1.05 9.76
C CYS A 144 9.67 0.22 8.93
N LEU A 145 10.41 1.26 9.31
CA LEU A 145 10.58 2.50 8.55
C LEU A 145 12.05 2.67 8.21
N LEU A 146 12.39 2.97 6.95
CA LEU A 146 13.77 3.29 6.60
C LEU A 146 14.12 4.66 7.17
N ASN A 147 15.20 4.73 7.94
CA ASN A 147 15.84 6.01 8.21
C ASN A 147 16.58 6.44 6.95
N ILE A 148 16.00 7.38 6.19
CA ILE A 148 16.56 7.81 4.90
C ILE A 148 17.91 8.51 4.99
N GLN A 149 18.33 8.94 6.18
CA GLN A 149 19.64 9.57 6.42
C GLN A 149 20.73 8.52 6.68
N SER A 150 20.40 7.47 7.45
CA SER A 150 21.37 6.44 7.83
C SER A 150 21.27 5.15 7.01
N GLY A 151 20.21 5.00 6.20
CA GLY A 151 19.92 3.82 5.41
C GLY A 151 19.60 2.56 6.22
N LYS A 152 19.33 2.71 7.53
CA LYS A 152 18.98 1.59 8.42
C LYS A 152 17.47 1.51 8.63
N TRP A 153 16.95 0.31 8.70
CA TRP A 153 15.56 0.07 9.11
C TRP A 153 15.40 0.31 10.62
N LYS A 154 14.38 1.08 10.98
CA LYS A 154 13.93 1.28 12.36
C LYS A 154 12.65 0.48 12.56
N GLN A 155 12.72 -0.54 13.40
CA GLN A 155 11.54 -1.28 13.84
C GLN A 155 10.70 -0.42 14.78
N VAL A 156 9.39 -0.42 14.55
CA VAL A 156 8.45 0.43 15.29
C VAL A 156 7.85 -0.34 16.45
N GLY A 157 7.94 0.22 17.66
CA GLY A 157 7.28 -0.32 18.84
C GLY A 157 7.99 -1.49 19.54
N ASP A 158 9.30 -1.65 19.37
CA ASP A 158 10.13 -2.63 20.11
C ASP A 158 10.42 -2.19 21.58
N LYS A 159 10.05 -0.94 21.93
CA LYS A 159 10.13 -0.35 23.28
C LYS A 159 8.79 0.35 23.61
N MET A 160 8.69 0.91 24.81
CA MET A 160 7.52 1.71 25.24
C MET A 160 7.10 2.69 24.13
N VAL A 161 5.89 2.50 23.60
CA VAL A 161 5.37 3.21 22.44
C VAL A 161 5.38 4.71 22.73
N ASN A 162 6.24 5.46 22.04
CA ASN A 162 6.30 6.92 22.15
C ASN A 162 5.40 7.60 21.10
N ALA A 163 5.29 8.92 21.14
CA ALA A 163 4.43 9.68 20.22
C ALA A 163 4.81 9.52 18.73
N GLU A 164 6.11 9.35 18.42
CA GLU A 164 6.58 9.10 17.05
C GLU A 164 6.18 7.69 16.57
N ASP A 165 6.25 6.70 17.47
CA ASP A 165 5.80 5.34 17.21
C ASP A 165 4.29 5.34 16.97
N ILE A 166 3.49 6.09 17.74
CA ILE A 166 2.04 6.23 17.49
C ILE A 166 1.77 6.80 16.11
N GLN A 167 2.49 7.85 15.69
CA GLN A 167 2.31 8.43 14.37
C GLN A 167 2.67 7.43 13.26
N THR A 168 3.74 6.66 13.46
CA THR A 168 4.21 5.67 12.48
C THR A 168 3.27 4.47 12.41
N ILE A 169 2.81 3.95 13.55
CA ILE A 169 1.78 2.90 13.63
C ILE A 169 0.49 3.39 12.97
N THR A 170 0.06 4.61 13.27
CA THR A 170 -1.11 5.22 12.63
C THR A 170 -0.93 5.26 11.12
N GLN A 171 0.24 5.66 10.63
CA GLN A 171 0.52 5.69 9.19
C GLN A 171 0.47 4.29 8.57
N LEU A 172 1.17 3.31 9.16
CA LEU A 172 1.22 1.92 8.72
C LEU A 172 -0.19 1.31 8.63
N CYS A 173 -1.03 1.56 9.64
CA CYS A 173 -2.40 1.05 9.71
C CYS A 173 -3.43 1.90 8.95
N SER A 174 -3.09 3.13 8.52
CA SER A 174 -3.98 3.99 7.72
C SER A 174 -4.03 3.58 6.24
N ASN A 175 -3.22 2.61 5.85
CA ASN A 175 -3.19 2.07 4.49
C ASN A 175 -3.54 0.60 4.49
N THR A 176 -3.20 -0.09 3.41
CA THR A 176 -3.24 -1.55 3.38
C THR A 176 -2.20 -2.13 4.31
N VAL A 177 -2.67 -2.92 5.28
CA VAL A 177 -1.88 -3.92 6.01
C VAL A 177 -2.05 -5.23 5.26
N VAL A 178 -0.99 -6.01 5.11
CA VAL A 178 -1.03 -7.28 4.38
C VAL A 178 -0.48 -8.38 5.27
N ILE A 179 -1.19 -9.51 5.32
CA ILE A 179 -0.74 -10.74 5.97
C ILE A 179 -0.78 -11.84 4.92
N ASN A 180 0.36 -12.45 4.65
CA ASN A 180 0.54 -13.47 3.62
C ASN A 180 0.99 -14.80 4.24
N ASN A 181 0.44 -15.93 3.76
CA ASN A 181 0.85 -17.27 4.22
C ASN A 181 2.27 -17.65 3.81
N GLU A 182 2.79 -17.05 2.73
CA GLU A 182 4.17 -17.23 2.27
C GLU A 182 5.15 -16.39 3.12
N SER A 183 4.66 -15.36 3.82
CA SER A 183 5.50 -14.60 4.76
C SER A 183 5.89 -15.50 5.94
N SER A 184 7.09 -15.27 6.46
CA SER A 184 7.58 -16.02 7.63
C SER A 184 6.64 -15.85 8.82
N GLN A 185 6.58 -16.84 9.71
CA GLN A 185 5.80 -16.69 10.95
C GLN A 185 6.24 -15.46 11.76
N GLN A 186 7.51 -15.07 11.69
CA GLN A 186 8.00 -13.88 12.38
C GLN A 186 7.41 -12.59 11.78
N SER A 187 7.36 -12.47 10.45
CA SER A 187 6.75 -11.33 9.76
C SER A 187 5.24 -11.23 10.04
N GLN A 188 4.55 -12.38 10.05
CA GLN A 188 3.13 -12.44 10.41
C GLN A 188 2.91 -12.01 11.87
N LYS A 189 3.73 -12.48 12.82
CA LYS A 189 3.71 -12.04 14.22
C LYS A 189 3.94 -10.54 14.35
N SER A 190 4.94 -9.99 13.67
CA SER A 190 5.23 -8.55 13.65
C SER A 190 4.00 -7.75 13.19
N THR A 191 3.34 -8.20 12.13
CA THR A 191 2.13 -7.55 11.60
C THR A 191 0.95 -7.64 12.58
N ILE A 192 0.74 -8.79 13.22
CA ILE A 192 -0.30 -8.98 14.24
C ILE A 192 -0.03 -8.08 15.45
N GLU A 193 1.21 -7.99 15.92
CA GLU A 193 1.59 -7.10 17.02
C GLU A 193 1.39 -5.63 16.67
N LEU A 194 1.62 -5.21 15.42
CA LEU A 194 1.26 -3.88 14.95
C LEU A 194 -0.25 -3.64 15.06
N LEU A 195 -1.07 -4.62 14.64
CA LEU A 195 -2.53 -4.54 14.70
C LEU A 195 -3.04 -4.48 16.13
N LYS A 196 -2.47 -5.26 17.06
CA LYS A 196 -2.79 -5.18 18.50
C LYS A 196 -2.51 -3.80 19.07
N LYS A 197 -1.32 -3.26 18.79
CA LYS A 197 -0.92 -1.91 19.20
C LYS A 197 -1.85 -0.83 18.64
N ALA A 198 -2.34 -1.01 17.41
CA ALA A 198 -3.29 -0.11 16.79
C ALA A 198 -4.73 -0.27 17.33
N SER A 199 -5.13 -1.50 17.68
CA SER A 199 -6.49 -1.85 18.12
C SER A 199 -6.81 -1.31 19.52
N ARG A 200 -5.82 -1.16 20.43
CA ARG A 200 -6.01 -0.70 21.83
C ARG A 200 -6.95 -1.56 22.69
N HIS A 201 -7.37 -2.74 22.22
CA HIS A 201 -8.25 -3.66 22.95
C HIS A 201 -7.55 -5.00 23.18
N ASP A 202 -7.56 -5.47 24.43
CA ASP A 202 -7.27 -6.86 24.82
C ASP A 202 -8.61 -7.59 24.89
N VAL A 203 -8.97 -8.38 23.87
CA VAL A 203 -10.18 -9.22 23.93
C VAL A 203 -9.95 -10.51 23.15
N ASP A 204 -10.45 -11.62 23.69
CA ASP A 204 -9.94 -12.99 23.58
C ASP A 204 -10.98 -14.01 23.06
N GLU A 205 -12.08 -13.59 22.42
CA GLU A 205 -13.19 -14.52 22.12
C GLU A 205 -13.68 -14.60 20.65
N ASP A 206 -13.36 -13.64 19.79
CA ASP A 206 -13.80 -13.64 18.38
C ASP A 206 -12.61 -13.42 17.41
N ASP A 207 -11.67 -14.35 17.39
CA ASP A 207 -10.45 -14.24 16.59
C ASP A 207 -10.55 -15.00 15.25
N ILE A 208 -10.03 -14.39 14.17
CA ILE A 208 -9.74 -15.13 12.94
C ILE A 208 -8.39 -15.82 13.11
N THR A 209 -8.37 -17.15 13.10
CA THR A 209 -7.12 -17.92 13.06
C THR A 209 -6.58 -17.99 11.63
N LEU A 210 -5.37 -17.50 11.44
CA LEU A 210 -4.61 -17.61 10.20
C LEU A 210 -4.10 -19.03 9.98
N TYR A 211 -3.71 -19.35 8.74
CA TYR A 211 -3.09 -20.63 8.41
C TYR A 211 -1.84 -20.96 9.23
N SER A 212 -1.11 -19.95 9.69
CA SER A 212 0.04 -20.10 10.58
C SER A 212 -0.32 -20.51 12.02
N GLY A 213 -1.62 -20.61 12.34
CA GLY A 213 -2.13 -20.83 13.70
C GLY A 213 -2.14 -19.57 14.57
N LEU A 214 -1.80 -18.40 14.01
CA LEU A 214 -1.85 -17.13 14.72
C LEU A 214 -3.24 -16.51 14.63
N SER A 215 -3.70 -15.88 15.70
CA SER A 215 -4.98 -15.15 15.73
C SER A 215 -4.83 -13.69 15.32
N LEU A 216 -5.77 -13.20 14.51
CA LEU A 216 -5.96 -11.77 14.27
C LEU A 216 -6.71 -11.16 15.46
N PRO A 217 -6.21 -10.07 16.08
CA PRO A 217 -6.94 -9.39 17.14
C PRO A 217 -8.23 -8.80 16.59
N ILE A 218 -9.22 -8.55 17.44
CA ILE A 218 -10.39 -7.78 17.04
C ILE A 218 -9.97 -6.37 16.62
N ILE A 219 -10.31 -5.95 15.40
CA ILE A 219 -10.03 -4.60 14.89
C ILE A 219 -11.34 -3.86 14.66
N THR A 220 -11.67 -2.95 15.57
CA THR A 220 -12.94 -2.21 15.55
C THR A 220 -13.00 -1.09 14.51
N SER A 221 -11.92 -0.84 13.79
CA SER A 221 -11.77 0.28 12.84
C SER A 221 -11.59 -0.11 11.37
N ILE A 222 -11.76 -1.40 11.02
CA ILE A 222 -11.71 -1.91 9.64
C ILE A 222 -12.76 -1.20 8.76
N GLU A 223 -12.31 -0.63 7.65
CA GLU A 223 -13.22 -0.09 6.62
C GLU A 223 -13.49 -1.07 5.47
N MET A 224 -12.50 -1.88 5.15
CA MET A 224 -12.51 -2.84 4.06
C MET A 224 -11.58 -4.00 4.42
N MET A 225 -12.03 -5.21 4.13
CA MET A 225 -11.27 -6.45 4.29
C MET A 225 -11.38 -7.23 2.98
N ASP A 226 -10.24 -7.60 2.42
CA ASP A 226 -10.10 -8.52 1.29
C ASP A 226 -9.50 -9.82 1.82
N ILE A 227 -10.04 -10.97 1.41
CA ILE A 227 -9.61 -12.29 1.84
C ILE A 227 -9.50 -13.15 0.60
N GLN A 228 -8.30 -13.68 0.37
CA GLN A 228 -8.02 -14.56 -0.77
C GLN A 228 -7.72 -15.97 -0.28
N THR A 229 -8.44 -16.94 -0.84
CA THR A 229 -8.19 -18.38 -0.64
C THR A 229 -7.17 -18.90 -1.65
N GLU A 230 -6.78 -20.17 -1.52
CA GLU A 230 -6.01 -20.87 -2.56
C GLU A 230 -6.81 -20.90 -3.87
N GLU A 231 -6.10 -20.89 -5.00
CA GLU A 231 -6.73 -20.91 -6.32
C GLU A 231 -7.70 -22.10 -6.43
N GLY A 232 -8.96 -21.82 -6.77
CA GLY A 232 -10.02 -22.82 -6.88
C GLY A 232 -10.62 -23.32 -5.55
N ARG A 233 -10.13 -22.85 -4.39
CA ARG A 233 -10.74 -23.16 -3.09
C ARG A 233 -11.88 -22.20 -2.79
N GLU A 234 -13.07 -22.76 -2.58
CA GLU A 234 -14.22 -22.02 -2.08
C GLU A 234 -14.20 -21.98 -0.54
N MET A 235 -14.55 -20.82 0.03
CA MET A 235 -14.82 -20.72 1.46
C MET A 235 -16.14 -21.42 1.79
N ASN A 236 -16.13 -22.24 2.85
CA ASN A 236 -17.34 -22.86 3.34
C ASN A 236 -18.19 -21.87 4.16
N LYS A 237 -19.45 -22.23 4.41
CA LYS A 237 -20.40 -21.38 5.14
C LYS A 237 -19.92 -21.00 6.55
N HIS A 238 -19.21 -21.89 7.24
CA HIS A 238 -18.70 -21.61 8.59
C HIS A 238 -17.59 -20.58 8.56
N GLU A 239 -16.68 -20.66 7.59
CA GLU A 239 -15.61 -19.67 7.39
C GLU A 239 -16.19 -18.29 7.08
N VAL A 240 -17.15 -18.22 6.15
CA VAL A 240 -17.84 -16.97 5.81
C VAL A 240 -18.55 -16.37 7.02
N ASN A 241 -19.28 -17.18 7.79
CA ASN A 241 -19.98 -16.70 8.99
C ASN A 241 -18.99 -16.22 10.06
N GLY A 242 -17.87 -16.91 10.25
CA GLY A 242 -16.82 -16.48 11.19
C GLY A 242 -16.24 -15.12 10.81
N ILE A 243 -15.94 -14.92 9.52
CA ILE A 243 -15.48 -13.63 8.99
C ILE A 243 -16.52 -12.53 9.21
N LEU A 244 -17.79 -12.79 8.93
CA LEU A 244 -18.86 -11.82 9.12
C LEU A 244 -19.05 -11.45 10.59
N ASN A 245 -18.99 -12.42 11.50
CA ASN A 245 -19.05 -12.17 12.94
C ASN A 245 -17.85 -11.33 13.41
N TYR A 246 -16.64 -11.65 12.94
CA TYR A 246 -15.46 -10.84 13.22
C TYR A 246 -15.63 -9.39 12.76
N LEU A 247 -16.16 -9.18 11.55
CA LEU A 247 -16.36 -7.85 10.97
C LEU A 247 -17.45 -7.01 11.67
N GLN A 248 -18.41 -7.64 12.37
CA GLN A 248 -19.43 -6.92 13.15
C GLN A 248 -18.83 -6.07 14.26
N HIS A 249 -17.64 -6.43 14.74
CA HIS A 249 -16.91 -5.61 15.72
C HIS A 249 -16.45 -4.26 15.15
N SER A 250 -16.42 -4.09 13.83
CA SER A 250 -16.05 -2.82 13.23
C SER A 250 -17.24 -1.95 12.83
N GLN A 251 -17.39 -0.82 13.52
CA GLN A 251 -18.41 0.20 13.23
C GLN A 251 -18.12 1.02 11.96
N ARG A 252 -16.96 0.79 11.32
CA ARG A 252 -16.51 1.56 10.15
C ARG A 252 -16.55 0.73 8.87
N PHE A 253 -16.95 -0.54 8.94
CA PHE A 253 -16.93 -1.45 7.82
C PHE A 253 -17.91 -1.00 6.74
N LYS A 254 -17.42 -0.84 5.50
CA LYS A 254 -18.21 -0.35 4.36
C LYS A 254 -18.42 -1.40 3.29
N ASN A 255 -17.40 -2.16 2.92
CA ASN A 255 -17.42 -3.08 1.79
C ASN A 255 -16.60 -4.35 2.07
N TRP A 256 -17.12 -5.50 1.61
CA TRP A 256 -16.40 -6.77 1.48
C TRP A 256 -16.23 -7.08 -0.02
N LEU A 257 -15.03 -7.44 -0.46
CA LEU A 257 -14.79 -8.00 -1.80
C LEU A 257 -14.34 -9.45 -1.61
N ASN A 258 -15.08 -10.39 -2.22
CA ASN A 258 -14.57 -11.72 -2.51
C ASN A 258 -14.04 -11.68 -3.94
N VAL A 259 -12.77 -12.03 -4.14
CA VAL A 259 -12.16 -12.20 -5.47
C VAL A 259 -11.77 -13.66 -5.62
#